data_AF-A0A939YSM1-F1
#
_entry.id   AF-A0A939YSM1-F1
#
_cell.length_a   1.000
_cell.length_b   1.000
_cell.length_c   1.000
_cell.angle_alpha   90.00
_cell.angle_beta   90.00
_cell.angle_gamma   90.00
#
_symmetry.space_group_name_H-M   'P 1'
#
loop_
_entity.id
_entity.type
_entity.pdbx_description
1 polymer ?
#
loop_
_entity_poly.entity_id
_entity_poly.type
_entity_poly.pdbx_seq_one_letter_code
_entity_poly.pdbx_strand_id
1 'polypeptide(L)'
;MNYSTSDLKYLRLLAEEYGTVSAASAEIINLNAIQNLPKGTEHFLSDIHGEYEAFNHILRNASGTIKLKIDETFTDMTPEQRRSFATLVYYPEEKLEIMKDEIEGDLHDFYSDTLNRLIKLLELVTFKYSRSYVRKRLGKEYTYIIEELLYGSNSVALGRGDHRQNIIESIIEVDASDDFIINLCRLISKFAIFRLHILGDVYDRGPGGDVVLDTLKNYHSVDIQWGNHDILWMGAAAGNKSCIANVIRICTRYDNLHTLEVGYGISLRPLVTFAMNTYGNDPCPNFKAVASTKDAMYDADLASLSKISKAIAIMQFKLEGQLIEKHPYYEMDALRLLDKVDYDKYTVTIDGKEYPMNNTFFPTIDPADPYKLSDEEEAVMNRLQRAFLESELLQDHIRFLFANGGLYKCINGNLLFHGCMPLTEDGKFDHILTSDGYMSGKEWFDYAERLVRTGYFGKPTDKRKQRGIDFFWYLWCGYKSPLFGKKKITTFERLFVEDE
;
A
#
# COMPACT_ATOMS: atom_id res chain seq x y z
N MET A 1 30.64 40.10 21.67
CA MET A 1 30.04 38.81 22.08
C MET A 1 31.07 37.72 21.80
N ASN A 2 31.41 36.89 22.79
CA ASN A 2 32.26 35.72 22.55
C ASN A 2 31.37 34.56 22.10
N TYR A 3 31.42 34.23 20.81
CA TYR A 3 30.72 33.06 20.27
C TYR A 3 31.49 31.79 20.62
N SER A 4 30.78 30.73 21.02
CA SER A 4 31.39 29.42 21.21
C SER A 4 31.76 28.79 19.85
N THR A 5 32.59 27.75 19.86
CA THR A 5 32.95 27.00 18.65
C THR A 5 31.73 26.38 17.98
N SER A 6 30.71 25.99 18.76
CA SER A 6 29.43 25.47 18.26
C SER A 6 28.63 26.57 17.55
N ASP A 7 28.57 27.76 18.14
CA ASP A 7 27.85 28.91 17.55
C ASP A 7 28.49 29.31 16.22
N LEU A 8 29.82 29.34 16.15
CA LEU A 8 30.53 29.62 14.90
C LEU A 8 30.28 28.57 13.82
N LYS A 9 30.18 27.28 14.20
CA LYS A 9 29.83 26.21 13.26
C LYS A 9 28.40 26.37 12.74
N TYR A 10 27.45 26.66 13.62
CA TYR A 10 26.06 26.90 13.26
C TYR A 10 25.89 28.14 12.36
N LEU A 11 26.54 29.25 12.71
CA LEU A 11 26.52 30.49 11.91
C LEU A 11 27.16 30.30 10.53
N ARG A 12 28.22 29.47 10.43
CA ARG A 12 28.80 29.10 9.12
C ARG A 12 27.82 28.30 8.27
N LEU A 13 27.12 27.32 8.85
CA LEU A 13 26.10 26.55 8.13
C LEU A 13 24.98 27.46 7.62
N LEU A 14 24.49 28.39 8.45
CA LEU A 14 23.49 29.39 8.02
C LEU A 14 24.02 30.30 6.91
N ALA A 15 25.30 30.69 6.97
CA ALA A 15 25.92 31.51 5.92
C ALA A 15 26.09 30.72 4.61
N GLU A 16 26.44 29.44 4.68
CA GLU A 16 26.53 28.54 3.51
C GLU A 16 25.17 28.32 2.85
N GLU A 17 24.11 28.15 3.65
CA GLU A 17 22.77 27.81 3.15
C GLU A 17 21.96 29.04 2.69
N TYR A 18 22.06 30.17 3.39
CA TYR A 18 21.23 31.37 3.14
C TYR A 18 22.01 32.60 2.67
N GLY A 19 23.34 32.62 2.79
CA GLY A 19 24.22 33.69 2.32
C GLY A 19 24.19 34.99 3.13
N THR A 20 23.02 35.44 3.60
CA THR A 20 22.85 36.71 4.33
C THR A 20 22.00 36.57 5.59
N VAL A 21 22.24 37.45 6.57
CA VAL A 21 21.43 37.53 7.80
C VAL A 21 19.96 37.79 7.47
N SER A 22 19.68 38.63 6.46
CA SER A 22 18.30 38.93 6.06
C SER A 22 17.57 37.71 5.48
N ALA A 23 18.25 36.90 4.66
CA ALA A 23 17.67 35.68 4.09
C ALA A 23 17.39 34.62 5.17
N ALA A 24 18.36 34.39 6.07
CA ALA A 24 18.16 33.48 7.20
C ALA A 24 17.04 33.96 8.13
N SER A 25 16.99 35.27 8.42
CA SER A 25 15.93 35.85 9.26
C SER A 25 14.54 35.74 8.62
N ALA A 26 14.44 35.98 7.31
CA ALA A 26 13.20 35.83 6.56
C ALA A 26 12.69 34.38 6.59
N GLU A 27 13.59 33.40 6.44
CA GLU A 27 13.21 31.99 6.52
C GLU A 27 12.79 31.59 7.95
N ILE A 28 13.46 32.11 8.99
CA ILE A 28 13.03 31.91 10.38
C ILE A 28 11.62 32.47 10.60
N ILE A 29 11.34 33.68 10.12
CA ILE A 29 10.00 34.30 10.22
C ILE A 29 8.96 33.45 9.49
N ASN A 30 9.28 32.97 8.28
CA ASN A 30 8.40 32.12 7.48
C ASN A 30 8.10 30.79 8.20
N LEU A 31 9.11 30.09 8.70
CA LEU A 31 8.96 28.82 9.43
C LEU A 31 8.17 29.00 10.73
N ASN A 32 8.43 30.08 11.48
CA ASN A 32 7.66 30.40 12.69
C ASN A 32 6.19 30.71 12.35
N ALA A 33 5.91 31.43 11.27
CA ALA A 33 4.55 31.68 10.82
C ALA A 33 3.82 30.37 10.48
N ILE A 34 4.51 29.42 9.83
CA ILE A 34 3.96 28.10 9.51
C ILE A 34 3.74 27.26 10.77
N GLN A 35 4.65 27.27 11.74
CA GLN A 35 4.50 26.54 13.01
C GLN A 35 3.31 27.02 13.84
N ASN A 36 2.90 28.28 13.69
CA ASN A 36 1.73 28.84 14.36
C ASN A 36 0.40 28.49 13.67
N LEU A 37 0.42 27.82 12.51
CA LEU A 37 -0.81 27.32 11.89
C LEU A 37 -1.34 26.07 12.64
N PRO A 38 -2.66 25.86 12.65
CA PRO A 38 -3.24 24.62 13.17
C PRO A 38 -2.63 23.38 12.49
N LYS A 39 -2.43 22.32 13.25
CA LYS A 39 -1.93 21.05 12.71
C LYS A 39 -2.86 20.56 11.59
N GLY A 40 -2.26 20.15 10.46
CA GLY A 40 -2.97 19.48 9.38
C GLY A 40 -3.59 18.15 9.82
N THR A 41 -4.65 17.71 9.14
CA THR A 41 -5.31 16.44 9.43
C THR A 41 -4.46 15.28 8.92
N GLU A 42 -4.09 14.36 9.80
CA GLU A 42 -3.37 13.13 9.47
C GLU A 42 -4.33 11.96 9.42
N HIS A 43 -4.20 11.13 8.39
CA HIS A 43 -5.00 9.92 8.21
C HIS A 43 -4.13 8.69 8.34
N PHE A 44 -4.57 7.73 9.14
CA PHE A 44 -3.91 6.44 9.33
C PHE A 44 -4.81 5.35 8.76
N LEU A 45 -4.31 4.60 7.78
CA LEU A 45 -5.03 3.48 7.15
C LEU A 45 -4.16 2.23 7.21
N SER A 46 -4.74 1.09 7.55
CA SER A 46 -4.11 -0.24 7.49
C SER A 46 -5.01 -1.20 6.72
N ASP A 47 -4.48 -2.38 6.40
CA ASP A 47 -5.24 -3.52 5.90
C ASP A 47 -6.04 -3.21 4.61
N ILE A 48 -5.43 -2.47 3.69
CA ILE A 48 -6.08 -2.08 2.42
C ILE A 48 -6.35 -3.30 1.56
N HIS A 49 -5.39 -4.23 1.47
CA HIS A 49 -5.56 -5.53 0.83
C HIS A 49 -6.17 -5.45 -0.57
N GLY A 50 -5.67 -4.56 -1.43
CA GLY A 50 -6.14 -4.43 -2.82
C GLY A 50 -7.60 -3.98 -2.99
N GLU A 51 -8.31 -3.63 -1.91
CA GLU A 51 -9.70 -3.15 -1.93
C GLU A 51 -9.76 -1.69 -2.39
N TYR A 52 -9.42 -1.46 -3.67
CA TYR A 52 -9.20 -0.14 -4.24
C TYR A 52 -10.45 0.75 -4.20
N GLU A 53 -11.65 0.18 -4.35
CA GLU A 53 -12.90 0.95 -4.29
C GLU A 53 -13.14 1.53 -2.90
N ALA A 54 -13.02 0.69 -1.86
CA ALA A 54 -13.15 1.11 -0.47
C ALA A 54 -12.06 2.12 -0.10
N PHE A 55 -10.82 1.87 -0.52
CA PHE A 55 -9.70 2.78 -0.32
C PHE A 55 -9.96 4.15 -0.97
N ASN A 56 -10.37 4.19 -2.24
CA ASN A 56 -10.69 5.42 -2.95
C ASN A 56 -11.86 6.16 -2.32
N HIS A 57 -12.89 5.44 -1.85
CA HIS A 57 -14.00 6.04 -1.13
C HIS A 57 -13.55 6.72 0.17
N ILE A 58 -12.67 6.09 0.94
CA ILE A 58 -12.09 6.67 2.17
C ILE A 58 -11.30 7.96 1.87
N LEU A 59 -10.53 7.97 0.78
CA LEU A 59 -9.80 9.18 0.37
C LEU A 59 -10.76 10.30 -0.06
N ARG A 60 -11.81 9.96 -0.83
CA ARG A 60 -12.82 10.92 -1.30
C ARG A 60 -13.63 11.52 -0.16
N ASN A 61 -13.99 10.74 0.86
CA ASN A 61 -14.78 11.20 1.99
C ASN A 61 -13.96 11.77 3.16
N ALA A 62 -12.64 11.67 3.07
CA ALA A 62 -11.69 11.99 4.14
C ALA A 62 -12.13 11.41 5.49
N SER A 63 -12.41 10.10 5.51
CA SER A 63 -12.87 9.34 6.68
C SER A 63 -14.03 10.01 7.42
N GLY A 64 -14.93 10.66 6.67
CA GLY A 64 -16.09 11.39 7.20
C GLY A 64 -15.80 12.83 7.64
N THR A 65 -14.56 13.31 7.57
CA THR A 65 -14.19 14.69 7.92
C THR A 65 -14.94 15.72 7.09
N ILE A 66 -15.14 15.44 5.80
CA ILE A 66 -15.88 16.35 4.90
C ILE A 66 -17.33 16.44 5.33
N LYS A 67 -17.98 15.30 5.61
CA LYS A 67 -19.36 15.27 6.11
C LYS A 67 -19.52 16.07 7.40
N LEU A 68 -18.61 15.89 8.36
CA LEU A 68 -18.61 16.64 9.61
C LEU A 68 -18.56 18.15 9.37
N LYS A 69 -17.65 18.61 8.49
CA LYS A 69 -17.55 20.04 8.13
C LYS A 69 -18.82 20.56 7.45
N ILE A 70 -19.44 19.75 6.60
CA ILE A 70 -20.71 20.10 5.94
C ILE A 70 -21.81 20.25 7.00
N ASP A 71 -21.95 19.28 7.90
CA ASP A 71 -22.96 19.27 8.96
C ASP A 71 -22.80 20.44 9.94
N GLU A 72 -21.57 20.85 10.25
CA GLU A 72 -21.27 21.98 11.13
C GLU A 72 -21.50 23.35 10.47
N THR A 73 -21.34 23.44 9.14
CA THR A 73 -21.34 24.72 8.43
C THR A 73 -22.70 25.07 7.83
N PHE A 74 -23.37 24.11 7.22
CA PHE A 74 -24.58 24.32 6.43
C PHE A 74 -25.82 23.91 7.24
N THR A 75 -25.99 24.53 8.41
CA THR A 75 -27.10 24.23 9.34
C THR A 75 -28.47 24.64 8.79
N ASP A 76 -28.48 25.52 7.80
CA ASP A 76 -29.64 25.94 7.02
C ASP A 76 -30.15 24.86 6.05
N MET A 77 -29.30 23.89 5.68
CA MET A 77 -29.66 22.78 4.80
C MET A 77 -30.32 21.62 5.58
N THR A 78 -31.30 20.97 4.94
CA THR A 78 -31.88 19.72 5.46
C THR A 78 -30.84 18.59 5.48
N PRO A 79 -31.05 17.54 6.30
CA PRO A 79 -30.18 16.37 6.29
C PRO A 79 -30.04 15.72 4.89
N GLU A 80 -31.12 15.68 4.10
CA GLU A 80 -31.10 15.19 2.72
C GLU A 80 -30.20 16.05 1.81
N GLN A 81 -30.34 17.37 1.89
CA GLN A 81 -29.53 18.31 1.11
C GLN A 81 -28.04 18.19 1.47
N ARG A 82 -27.71 18.08 2.77
CA ARG A 82 -26.32 17.89 3.23
C ARG A 82 -25.74 16.57 2.76
N ARG A 83 -26.52 15.48 2.79
CA ARG A 83 -26.10 14.19 2.21
C ARG A 83 -25.86 14.30 0.71
N SER A 84 -26.75 14.95 -0.04
CA SER A 84 -26.60 15.16 -1.48
C SER A 84 -25.33 15.97 -1.81
N PHE A 85 -25.08 17.05 -1.05
CA PHE A 85 -23.89 17.87 -1.22
C PHE A 85 -22.59 17.13 -0.84
N ALA A 86 -22.61 16.32 0.21
CA ALA A 86 -21.48 15.45 0.53
C ALA A 86 -21.18 14.44 -0.59
N THR A 87 -22.22 13.83 -1.17
CA THR A 87 -22.07 12.93 -2.33
C THR A 87 -21.49 13.66 -3.54
N LEU A 88 -21.87 14.91 -3.79
CA LEU A 88 -21.28 15.74 -4.84
C LEU A 88 -19.78 15.97 -4.63
N VAL A 89 -19.34 16.14 -3.38
CA VAL A 89 -17.90 16.27 -3.09
C VAL A 89 -17.16 14.95 -3.30
N TYR A 90 -17.81 13.81 -3.03
CA TYR A 90 -17.19 12.48 -3.12
C TYR A 90 -17.12 11.95 -4.56
N TYR A 91 -18.16 12.20 -5.34
CA TYR A 91 -18.38 11.68 -6.69
C TYR A 91 -18.88 12.82 -7.58
N PRO A 92 -18.04 13.84 -7.85
CA PRO A 92 -18.50 15.07 -8.47
C PRO A 92 -19.02 14.87 -9.88
N GLU A 93 -18.39 14.01 -10.67
CA GLU A 93 -18.81 13.75 -12.04
C GLU A 93 -20.17 13.07 -12.09
N GLU A 94 -20.33 11.95 -11.38
CA GLU A 94 -21.57 11.18 -11.42
C GLU A 94 -22.72 11.92 -10.74
N LYS A 95 -22.44 12.61 -9.62
CA LYS A 95 -23.50 13.28 -8.86
C LYS A 95 -23.93 14.60 -9.51
N LEU A 96 -23.03 15.32 -10.18
CA LEU A 96 -23.38 16.57 -10.86
C LEU A 96 -24.35 16.31 -12.02
N GLU A 97 -24.09 15.28 -12.84
CA GLU A 97 -25.00 14.89 -13.93
C GLU A 97 -26.40 14.54 -13.39
N ILE A 98 -26.48 13.74 -12.33
CA ILE A 98 -27.76 13.40 -11.69
C ILE A 98 -28.49 14.65 -11.18
N MET A 99 -27.78 15.60 -10.56
CA MET A 99 -28.39 16.82 -10.02
C MET A 99 -28.89 17.76 -11.12
N LYS A 100 -28.20 17.81 -12.27
CA LYS A 100 -28.62 18.59 -13.44
C LYS A 100 -29.90 18.02 -14.05
N ASP A 101 -29.99 16.70 -14.17
CA ASP A 101 -31.18 16.02 -14.71
C ASP A 101 -32.44 16.20 -13.84
N GLU A 102 -32.27 16.49 -12.55
CA GLU A 102 -33.36 16.77 -11.60
C GLU A 102 -33.92 18.21 -11.72
N ILE A 103 -33.24 19.11 -12.44
CA ILE A 103 -33.62 20.53 -12.53
C ILE A 103 -34.33 20.81 -13.86
N GLU A 104 -35.54 21.34 -13.78
CA GLU A 104 -36.28 21.83 -14.94
C GLU A 104 -35.92 23.30 -15.22
N GLY A 105 -35.34 23.59 -16.39
CA GLY A 105 -35.10 24.96 -16.87
C GLY A 105 -33.63 25.38 -16.79
N ASP A 106 -33.40 26.65 -16.46
CA ASP A 106 -32.05 27.23 -16.38
C ASP A 106 -31.29 26.72 -15.15
N LEU A 107 -30.03 26.35 -15.34
CA LEU A 107 -29.13 25.84 -14.29
C LEU A 107 -28.36 26.95 -13.56
N HIS A 108 -28.55 28.21 -13.95
CA HIS A 108 -27.84 29.36 -13.40
C HIS A 108 -27.85 29.41 -11.86
N ASP A 109 -29.03 29.41 -11.24
CA ASP A 109 -29.18 29.46 -9.79
C ASP A 109 -28.51 28.26 -9.10
N PHE A 110 -28.63 27.08 -9.71
CA PHE A 110 -28.01 25.86 -9.22
C PHE A 110 -26.48 25.95 -9.22
N TYR A 111 -25.89 26.42 -10.32
CA TYR A 111 -24.43 26.60 -10.41
C TYR A 111 -23.96 27.66 -9.42
N SER A 112 -24.64 28.80 -9.34
CA SER A 112 -24.30 29.90 -8.44
C SER A 112 -24.31 29.43 -6.97
N ASP A 113 -25.37 28.73 -6.54
CA ASP A 113 -25.48 28.17 -5.19
C ASP A 113 -24.39 27.13 -4.90
N THR A 114 -24.18 26.20 -5.84
CA THR A 114 -23.22 25.10 -5.69
C THR A 114 -21.79 25.62 -5.60
N LEU A 115 -21.41 26.55 -6.47
CA LEU A 115 -20.09 27.20 -6.45
C LEU A 115 -19.87 27.96 -5.13
N ASN A 116 -20.84 28.76 -4.69
CA ASN A 116 -20.75 29.48 -3.42
C ASN A 116 -20.54 28.52 -2.23
N ARG A 117 -21.28 27.39 -2.17
CA ARG A 117 -21.14 26.38 -1.11
C ARG A 117 -19.78 25.66 -1.17
N LEU A 118 -19.31 25.29 -2.36
CA LEU A 118 -18.01 24.64 -2.53
C LEU A 118 -16.85 25.56 -2.16
N ILE A 119 -16.90 26.85 -2.54
CA ILE A 119 -15.90 27.84 -2.13
C ILE A 119 -15.88 27.97 -0.60
N LYS A 120 -17.05 28.05 0.04
CA LYS A 120 -17.17 28.11 1.50
C LYS A 120 -16.55 26.87 2.18
N LEU A 121 -16.81 25.68 1.65
CA LEU A 121 -16.23 24.44 2.16
C LEU A 121 -14.71 24.38 1.92
N LEU A 122 -14.23 24.88 0.77
CA LEU A 122 -12.81 24.96 0.46
C LEU A 122 -12.06 25.89 1.44
N GLU A 123 -12.62 27.06 1.78
CA GLU A 123 -12.09 27.95 2.83
C GLU A 123 -11.90 27.18 4.15
N LEU A 124 -12.90 26.38 4.54
CA LEU A 124 -12.90 25.63 5.81
C LEU A 124 -11.93 24.45 5.87
N VAL A 125 -11.52 23.89 4.72
CA VAL A 125 -10.46 22.86 4.71
C VAL A 125 -9.08 23.46 4.52
N THR A 126 -8.98 24.67 3.96
CA THR A 126 -7.71 25.33 3.63
C THR A 126 -7.20 26.31 4.69
N PHE A 127 -8.03 26.79 5.62
CA PHE A 127 -7.64 27.82 6.62
C PHE A 127 -6.38 27.47 7.45
N LYS A 128 -6.11 26.17 7.62
CA LYS A 128 -4.96 25.64 8.36
C LYS A 128 -3.67 25.56 7.54
N TYR A 129 -3.68 26.04 6.29
CA TYR A 129 -2.54 26.01 5.39
C TYR A 129 -2.11 27.41 4.98
N SER A 130 -0.81 27.59 4.73
CA SER A 130 -0.30 28.82 4.15
C SER A 130 -0.78 28.98 2.70
N ARG A 131 -0.92 30.23 2.23
CA ARG A 131 -1.25 30.52 0.83
C ARG A 131 -0.30 29.83 -0.15
N SER A 132 0.99 29.80 0.16
CA SER A 132 2.00 29.10 -0.67
C SER A 132 1.74 27.60 -0.73
N TYR A 133 1.34 26.98 0.40
CA TYR A 133 1.02 25.56 0.46
C TYR A 133 -0.20 25.22 -0.40
N VAL A 134 -1.26 26.04 -0.34
CA VAL A 134 -2.46 25.90 -1.16
C VAL A 134 -2.10 26.06 -2.63
N ARG A 135 -1.47 27.18 -3.01
CA ARG A 135 -1.10 27.49 -4.39
C ARG A 135 -0.28 26.40 -5.07
N LYS A 136 0.71 25.81 -4.37
CA LYS A 136 1.54 24.70 -4.91
C LYS A 136 0.75 23.43 -5.23
N ARG A 137 -0.48 23.29 -4.71
CA ARG A 137 -1.34 22.12 -4.89
C ARG A 137 -2.54 22.37 -5.79
N LEU A 138 -2.79 23.62 -6.19
CA LEU A 138 -3.79 23.99 -7.19
C LEU A 138 -3.30 23.61 -8.59
N GLY A 139 -4.23 23.24 -9.47
CA GLY A 139 -3.95 23.01 -10.89
C GLY A 139 -3.61 24.33 -11.60
N LYS A 140 -2.81 24.26 -12.68
CA LYS A 140 -2.31 25.46 -13.39
C LYS A 140 -3.44 26.35 -13.94
N GLU A 141 -4.52 25.73 -14.39
CA GLU A 141 -5.60 26.39 -15.14
C GLU A 141 -6.43 27.34 -14.27
N TYR A 142 -6.80 26.92 -13.05
CA TYR A 142 -7.68 27.70 -12.16
C TYR A 142 -6.98 28.32 -10.95
N THR A 143 -5.64 28.23 -10.86
CA THR A 143 -4.89 28.71 -9.67
C THR A 143 -5.25 30.16 -9.32
N TYR A 144 -5.22 31.08 -10.29
CA TYR A 144 -5.47 32.50 -10.04
C TYR A 144 -6.91 32.74 -9.55
N ILE A 145 -7.89 32.13 -10.24
CA ILE A 145 -9.31 32.29 -9.90
C ILE A 145 -9.58 31.77 -8.48
N ILE A 146 -9.06 30.60 -8.13
CA ILE A 146 -9.25 30.02 -6.80
C ILE A 146 -8.55 30.86 -5.73
N GLU A 147 -7.36 31.41 -6.00
CA GLU A 147 -6.70 32.33 -5.06
C GLU A 147 -7.53 33.60 -4.81
N GLU A 148 -8.12 34.19 -5.86
CA GLU A 148 -8.99 35.36 -5.73
C GLU A 148 -10.27 35.02 -4.96
N LEU A 149 -10.88 33.86 -5.21
CA LEU A 149 -12.07 33.40 -4.48
C LEU A 149 -11.78 33.16 -2.98
N LEU A 150 -10.60 32.63 -2.64
CA LEU A 150 -10.22 32.31 -1.25
C LEU A 150 -9.68 33.52 -0.46
N TYR A 151 -8.98 34.45 -1.12
CA TYR A 151 -8.22 35.50 -0.42
C TYR A 151 -8.57 36.93 -0.85
N GLY A 152 -9.21 37.13 -2.00
CA GLY A 152 -9.55 38.45 -2.54
C GLY A 152 -10.61 39.21 -1.73
N SER A 153 -11.30 38.51 -0.83
CA SER A 153 -12.47 38.97 -0.06
C SER A 153 -12.13 39.62 1.29
N ASN A 154 -10.87 39.63 1.75
CA ASN A 154 -10.50 40.14 3.08
C ASN A 154 -10.37 41.68 3.22
N SER A 155 -10.69 42.47 2.19
CA SER A 155 -10.77 43.93 2.34
C SER A 155 -12.20 44.38 2.67
N VAL A 156 -12.49 44.55 3.96
CA VAL A 156 -13.76 45.07 4.52
C VAL A 156 -14.11 46.50 4.01
N ALA A 157 -13.23 47.12 3.22
CA ALA A 157 -13.46 48.43 2.65
C ALA A 157 -14.13 48.33 1.26
N LEU A 158 -15.42 48.72 1.23
CA LEU A 158 -16.17 49.23 0.08
C LEU A 158 -16.60 48.20 -0.99
N GLY A 159 -17.85 47.73 -0.92
CA GLY A 159 -18.61 47.24 -2.09
C GLY A 159 -18.21 45.91 -2.75
N ARG A 160 -17.33 45.10 -2.16
CA ARG A 160 -16.78 43.88 -2.80
C ARG A 160 -17.56 42.57 -2.62
N GLY A 161 -18.78 42.60 -2.05
CA GLY A 161 -19.69 41.46 -2.16
C GLY A 161 -19.91 41.04 -3.62
N ASP A 162 -19.88 42.04 -4.51
CA ASP A 162 -19.96 41.87 -5.96
C ASP A 162 -18.74 41.16 -6.56
N HIS A 163 -17.52 41.25 -5.99
CA HIS A 163 -16.35 40.72 -6.71
C HIS A 163 -16.34 39.18 -6.77
N ARG A 164 -16.63 38.51 -5.65
CA ARG A 164 -16.73 37.04 -5.63
C ARG A 164 -17.88 36.58 -6.52
N GLN A 165 -19.02 37.27 -6.43
CA GLN A 165 -20.19 36.93 -7.24
C GLN A 165 -19.94 37.17 -8.72
N ASN A 166 -19.23 38.24 -9.11
CA ASN A 166 -18.86 38.51 -10.50
C ASN A 166 -17.93 37.43 -11.06
N ILE A 167 -17.01 36.89 -10.26
CA ILE A 167 -16.18 35.75 -10.69
C ILE A 167 -17.05 34.51 -10.93
N ILE A 168 -17.98 34.22 -10.01
CA ILE A 168 -18.92 33.10 -10.15
C ILE A 168 -19.78 33.29 -11.40
N GLU A 169 -20.31 34.49 -11.61
CA GLU A 169 -21.11 34.85 -12.78
C GLU A 169 -20.31 34.66 -14.06
N SER A 170 -19.06 35.13 -14.11
CA SER A 170 -18.18 34.93 -15.26
C SER A 170 -17.88 33.45 -15.53
N ILE A 171 -17.79 32.59 -14.51
CA ILE A 171 -17.62 31.14 -14.69
C ILE A 171 -18.86 30.53 -15.35
N ILE A 172 -20.05 30.97 -14.95
CA ILE A 172 -21.34 30.52 -15.50
C ILE A 172 -21.50 31.02 -16.94
N GLU A 173 -21.23 32.30 -17.20
CA GLU A 173 -21.36 32.93 -18.53
C GLU A 173 -20.46 32.30 -19.60
N VAL A 174 -19.29 31.79 -19.22
CA VAL A 174 -18.35 31.11 -20.14
C VAL A 174 -18.58 29.60 -20.21
N ASP A 175 -19.64 29.08 -19.58
CA ASP A 175 -20.01 27.65 -19.56
C ASP A 175 -18.90 26.74 -19.00
N ALA A 176 -18.21 27.20 -17.95
CA ALA A 176 -17.14 26.45 -17.27
C ALA A 176 -17.55 25.90 -15.90
N SER A 177 -18.84 25.95 -15.54
CA SER A 177 -19.35 25.57 -14.22
C SER A 177 -19.06 24.12 -13.86
N ASP A 178 -19.28 23.17 -14.78
CA ASP A 178 -19.12 21.73 -14.51
C ASP A 178 -17.67 21.39 -14.17
N ASP A 179 -16.74 21.82 -15.03
CA ASP A 179 -15.30 21.65 -14.81
C ASP A 179 -14.85 22.31 -13.50
N PHE A 180 -15.35 23.51 -13.19
CA PHE A 180 -14.97 24.22 -11.98
C PHE A 180 -15.51 23.53 -10.71
N ILE A 181 -16.76 23.05 -10.72
CA ILE A 181 -17.36 22.27 -9.63
C ILE A 181 -16.55 21.00 -9.37
N ILE A 182 -16.26 20.22 -10.40
CA ILE A 182 -15.46 19.00 -10.30
C ILE A 182 -14.08 19.30 -9.71
N ASN A 183 -13.42 20.36 -10.18
CA ASN A 183 -12.13 20.78 -9.65
C ASN A 183 -12.20 21.21 -8.19
N LEU A 184 -13.20 21.99 -7.78
CA LEU A 184 -13.38 22.38 -6.38
C LEU A 184 -13.61 21.16 -5.48
N CYS A 185 -14.48 20.22 -5.87
CA CYS A 185 -14.72 18.98 -5.12
C CYS A 185 -13.42 18.18 -4.91
N ARG A 186 -12.66 17.96 -6.00
CA ARG A 186 -11.36 17.26 -5.93
C ARG A 186 -10.36 17.98 -5.02
N LEU A 187 -10.32 19.32 -5.06
CA LEU A 187 -9.46 20.12 -4.19
C LEU A 187 -9.89 20.04 -2.72
N ILE A 188 -11.19 20.06 -2.42
CA ILE A 188 -11.72 19.91 -1.07
C ILE A 188 -11.26 18.58 -0.48
N SER A 189 -11.43 17.48 -1.22
CA SER A 189 -10.99 16.15 -0.79
C SER A 189 -9.48 16.08 -0.59
N LYS A 190 -8.71 16.71 -1.49
CA LYS A 190 -7.24 16.80 -1.38
C LYS A 190 -6.79 17.59 -0.16
N PHE A 191 -7.43 18.71 0.17
CA PHE A 191 -7.06 19.56 1.30
C PHE A 191 -7.64 19.08 2.64
N ALA A 192 -8.67 18.23 2.62
CA ALA A 192 -9.20 17.62 3.82
C ALA A 192 -8.14 16.77 4.55
N ILE A 193 -7.30 16.04 3.80
CA ILE A 193 -6.21 15.21 4.32
C ILE A 193 -4.86 15.90 4.06
N PHE A 194 -4.15 16.28 5.13
CA PHE A 194 -2.82 16.90 5.01
C PHE A 194 -1.74 15.87 4.69
N ARG A 195 -1.77 14.73 5.41
CA ARG A 195 -0.84 13.62 5.21
C ARG A 195 -1.55 12.29 5.42
N LEU A 196 -1.24 11.36 4.53
CA LEU A 196 -1.68 9.97 4.60
C LEU A 196 -0.56 9.09 5.15
N HIS A 197 -0.87 8.29 6.15
CA HIS A 197 -0.01 7.26 6.74
C HIS A 197 -0.61 5.89 6.43
N ILE A 198 0.08 5.11 5.61
CA ILE A 198 -0.32 3.73 5.30
C ILE A 198 0.46 2.81 6.23
N LEU A 199 -0.24 2.08 7.08
CA LEU A 199 0.28 1.13 8.04
C LEU A 199 0.22 -0.29 7.46
N GLY A 200 0.83 -0.45 6.29
CA GLY A 200 1.08 -1.72 5.64
C GLY A 200 -0.13 -2.39 4.99
N ASP A 201 0.16 -3.52 4.38
CA ASP A 201 -0.80 -4.44 3.77
C ASP A 201 -1.64 -3.76 2.68
N VAL A 202 -0.93 -3.20 1.69
CA VAL A 202 -1.52 -2.66 0.46
C VAL A 202 -2.01 -3.79 -0.46
N TYR A 203 -1.27 -4.88 -0.51
CA TYR A 203 -1.49 -5.99 -1.44
C TYR A 203 -2.35 -7.14 -0.87
N ASP A 204 -2.75 -8.03 -1.79
CA ASP A 204 -3.44 -9.31 -1.59
C ASP A 204 -4.90 -9.23 -1.13
N ARG A 205 -5.66 -10.31 -1.34
CA ARG A 205 -7.11 -10.48 -1.08
C ARG A 205 -8.04 -9.75 -2.07
N GLY A 206 -7.97 -8.43 -2.15
CA GLY A 206 -8.77 -7.62 -3.07
C GLY A 206 -8.11 -7.46 -4.46
N PRO A 207 -8.87 -7.09 -5.51
CA PRO A 207 -8.45 -7.24 -6.91
C PRO A 207 -7.50 -6.16 -7.46
N GLY A 208 -7.32 -5.04 -6.76
CA GLY A 208 -6.72 -3.82 -7.32
C GLY A 208 -5.49 -3.31 -6.57
N GLY A 209 -4.56 -4.19 -6.17
CA GLY A 209 -3.33 -3.77 -5.47
C GLY A 209 -2.45 -2.81 -6.28
N ASP A 210 -2.40 -2.99 -7.60
CA ASP A 210 -1.79 -2.08 -8.57
C ASP A 210 -2.49 -0.71 -8.59
N VAL A 211 -3.83 -0.68 -8.65
CA VAL A 211 -4.63 0.56 -8.66
C VAL A 211 -4.45 1.36 -7.35
N VAL A 212 -4.36 0.68 -6.21
CA VAL A 212 -4.06 1.32 -4.92
C VAL A 212 -2.69 1.99 -4.94
N LEU A 213 -1.65 1.32 -5.47
CA LEU A 213 -0.32 1.91 -5.54
C LEU A 213 -0.23 3.07 -6.53
N ASP A 214 -0.90 3.00 -7.67
CA ASP A 214 -1.02 4.15 -8.58
C ASP A 214 -1.67 5.35 -7.89
N THR A 215 -2.73 5.10 -7.10
CA THR A 215 -3.40 6.15 -6.34
C THR A 215 -2.46 6.76 -5.29
N LEU A 216 -1.75 5.92 -4.53
CA LEU A 216 -0.80 6.35 -3.50
C LEU A 216 0.38 7.13 -4.09
N LYS A 217 0.93 6.66 -5.22
CA LYS A 217 2.05 7.30 -5.92
C LYS A 217 1.70 8.69 -6.42
N ASN A 218 0.46 8.88 -6.89
CA ASN A 218 -0.04 10.17 -7.36
C ASN A 218 -0.64 11.05 -6.24
N TYR A 219 -0.66 10.56 -5.00
CA TYR A 219 -1.16 11.30 -3.85
C TYR A 219 -0.17 12.38 -3.37
N HIS A 220 -0.66 13.50 -2.84
CA HIS A 220 0.18 14.68 -2.58
C HIS A 220 1.09 14.60 -1.35
N SER A 221 0.83 13.69 -0.42
CA SER A 221 1.60 13.54 0.81
C SER A 221 1.28 12.21 1.47
N VAL A 222 2.19 11.25 1.33
CA VAL A 222 2.03 9.90 1.86
C VAL A 222 3.33 9.39 2.48
N ASP A 223 3.21 8.60 3.53
CA ASP A 223 4.25 7.68 3.97
C ASP A 223 3.70 6.31 4.29
N ILE A 224 4.56 5.29 4.19
CA ILE A 224 4.16 3.89 4.22
C ILE A 224 5.04 3.13 5.23
N GLN A 225 4.43 2.37 6.13
CA GLN A 225 5.11 1.36 6.90
C GLN A 225 4.82 0.02 6.24
N TRP A 226 5.84 -0.71 5.82
CA TRP A 226 5.64 -1.94 5.07
C TRP A 226 4.92 -2.98 5.94
N GLY A 227 3.89 -3.60 5.39
CA GLY A 227 3.26 -4.80 5.95
C GLY A 227 3.93 -6.07 5.45
N ASN A 228 3.49 -7.21 5.99
CA ASN A 228 4.00 -8.50 5.51
C ASN A 228 3.58 -8.73 4.05
N HIS A 229 2.36 -8.37 3.65
CA HIS A 229 1.95 -8.54 2.27
C HIS A 229 2.78 -7.65 1.32
N ASP A 230 3.14 -6.43 1.75
CA ASP A 230 4.00 -5.54 0.96
C ASP A 230 5.41 -6.13 0.79
N ILE A 231 6.04 -6.61 1.87
CA ILE A 231 7.41 -7.15 1.80
C ILE A 231 7.48 -8.41 0.94
N LEU A 232 6.40 -9.18 0.90
CA LEU A 232 6.28 -10.36 0.05
C LEU A 232 6.33 -9.97 -1.44
N TRP A 233 5.55 -8.97 -1.85
CA TRP A 233 5.56 -8.44 -3.22
C TRP A 233 6.88 -7.75 -3.57
N MET A 234 7.47 -7.02 -2.63
CA MET A 234 8.81 -6.44 -2.79
C MET A 234 9.88 -7.53 -3.02
N GLY A 235 9.79 -8.65 -2.31
CA GLY A 235 10.67 -9.81 -2.48
C GLY A 235 10.47 -10.51 -3.83
N ALA A 236 9.23 -10.62 -4.27
CA ALA A 236 8.91 -11.17 -5.59
C ALA A 236 9.50 -10.31 -6.71
N ALA A 237 9.36 -8.98 -6.61
CA ALA A 237 9.99 -8.04 -7.53
C ALA A 237 11.53 -8.03 -7.46
N ALA A 238 12.12 -8.37 -6.32
CA ALA A 238 13.56 -8.59 -6.17
C ALA A 238 14.04 -9.91 -6.79
N GLY A 239 13.12 -10.76 -7.25
CA GLY A 239 13.41 -12.06 -7.87
C GLY A 239 13.51 -13.22 -6.88
N ASN A 240 13.02 -13.09 -5.64
CA ASN A 240 12.98 -14.22 -4.72
C ASN A 240 11.92 -15.25 -5.17
N LYS A 241 12.34 -16.46 -5.55
CA LYS A 241 11.45 -17.52 -6.05
C LYS A 241 10.40 -17.97 -5.02
N SER A 242 10.74 -18.02 -3.73
CA SER A 242 9.80 -18.38 -2.66
C SER A 242 8.74 -17.29 -2.45
N CYS A 243 9.13 -16.01 -2.55
CA CYS A 243 8.18 -14.90 -2.54
C CYS A 243 7.25 -14.96 -3.76
N ILE A 244 7.79 -15.18 -4.97
CA ILE A 244 6.99 -15.33 -6.20
C ILE A 244 5.97 -16.46 -6.07
N ALA A 245 6.39 -17.63 -5.59
CA ALA A 245 5.49 -18.76 -5.39
C ALA A 245 4.38 -18.43 -4.38
N ASN A 246 4.72 -17.74 -3.28
CA ASN A 246 3.73 -17.28 -2.30
C ASN A 246 2.75 -16.25 -2.87
N VAL A 247 3.22 -15.25 -3.62
CA VAL A 247 2.37 -14.24 -4.29
C VAL A 247 1.36 -14.93 -5.19
N ILE A 248 1.84 -15.79 -6.10
CA ILE A 248 0.97 -16.51 -7.03
C ILE A 248 -0.02 -17.41 -6.28
N ARG A 249 0.43 -18.15 -5.25
CA ARG A 249 -0.46 -18.97 -4.43
C ARG A 249 -1.55 -18.12 -3.76
N ILE A 250 -1.21 -16.98 -3.18
CA ILE A 250 -2.19 -16.09 -2.53
C ILE A 250 -3.18 -15.56 -3.57
N CYS A 251 -2.71 -15.07 -4.72
CA CYS A 251 -3.58 -14.65 -5.82
C CYS A 251 -4.52 -15.77 -6.29
N THR A 252 -4.04 -17.01 -6.45
CA THR A 252 -4.90 -18.15 -6.82
C THR A 252 -5.93 -18.49 -5.74
N ARG A 253 -5.61 -18.30 -4.45
CA ARG A 253 -6.50 -18.61 -3.33
C ARG A 253 -7.65 -17.61 -3.18
N TYR A 254 -7.40 -16.35 -3.52
CA TYR A 254 -8.39 -15.25 -3.42
C TYR A 254 -8.95 -14.83 -4.79
N ASP A 255 -8.71 -15.61 -5.83
CA ASP A 255 -9.14 -15.32 -7.21
C ASP A 255 -8.71 -13.93 -7.71
N ASN A 256 -7.56 -13.45 -7.25
CA ASN A 256 -6.97 -12.19 -7.66
C ASN A 256 -5.82 -12.40 -8.67
N LEU A 257 -6.09 -13.14 -9.74
CA LEU A 257 -5.12 -13.26 -10.85
C LEU A 257 -5.05 -11.99 -11.70
N HIS A 258 -6.07 -11.13 -11.63
CA HIS A 258 -6.15 -9.87 -12.37
C HIS A 258 -4.96 -8.95 -12.06
N THR A 259 -4.61 -8.77 -10.78
CA THR A 259 -3.45 -7.95 -10.38
C THR A 259 -2.15 -8.44 -11.06
N LEU A 260 -1.98 -9.77 -11.22
CA LEU A 260 -0.79 -10.33 -11.85
C LEU A 260 -0.79 -10.15 -13.38
N GLU A 261 -1.84 -10.62 -14.06
CA GLU A 261 -1.84 -10.69 -15.52
C GLU A 261 -2.18 -9.34 -16.18
N VAL A 262 -3.17 -8.62 -15.66
CA VAL A 262 -3.61 -7.33 -16.23
C VAL A 262 -2.85 -6.18 -15.60
N GLY A 263 -2.79 -6.14 -14.26
CA GLY A 263 -2.11 -5.06 -13.54
C GLY A 263 -0.62 -5.02 -13.85
N TYR A 264 0.08 -6.13 -13.66
CA TYR A 264 1.54 -6.19 -13.81
C TYR A 264 2.06 -6.85 -15.09
N GLY A 265 1.18 -7.38 -15.95
CA GLY A 265 1.60 -8.03 -17.21
C GLY A 265 2.36 -9.35 -17.03
N ILE A 266 2.19 -10.01 -15.88
CA ILE A 266 2.91 -11.24 -15.53
C ILE A 266 2.11 -12.44 -16.02
N SER A 267 2.56 -13.08 -17.11
CA SER A 267 1.86 -14.22 -17.69
C SER A 267 2.03 -15.50 -16.86
N LEU A 268 0.91 -16.13 -16.46
CA LEU A 268 0.91 -17.40 -15.73
C LEU A 268 0.84 -18.63 -16.64
N ARG A 269 0.78 -18.45 -17.96
CA ARG A 269 0.64 -19.53 -18.94
C ARG A 269 1.61 -20.72 -18.75
N PRO A 270 2.92 -20.51 -18.46
CA PRO A 270 3.82 -21.64 -18.21
C PRO A 270 3.38 -22.50 -17.02
N LEU A 271 2.92 -21.86 -15.94
CA LEU A 271 2.42 -22.54 -14.75
C LEU A 271 1.10 -23.25 -15.03
N VAL A 272 0.19 -22.61 -15.77
CA VAL A 272 -1.10 -23.22 -16.18
C VAL A 272 -0.87 -24.51 -16.96
N THR A 273 0.00 -24.46 -17.98
CA THR A 273 0.31 -25.64 -18.80
C THR A 273 0.94 -26.76 -17.98
N PHE A 274 1.88 -26.43 -17.10
CA PHE A 274 2.49 -27.39 -16.20
C PHE A 274 1.47 -28.02 -15.24
N ALA A 275 0.61 -27.21 -14.63
CA ALA A 275 -0.40 -27.67 -13.68
C ALA A 275 -1.40 -28.63 -14.33
N MET A 276 -1.85 -28.34 -15.57
CA MET A 276 -2.77 -29.23 -16.29
C MET A 276 -2.11 -30.56 -16.68
N ASN A 277 -0.84 -30.54 -17.11
CA ASN A 277 -0.15 -31.75 -17.52
C ASN A 277 0.18 -32.65 -16.32
N THR A 278 0.59 -32.07 -15.20
CA THR A 278 1.11 -32.80 -14.03
C THR A 278 0.01 -33.17 -13.02
N TYR A 279 -0.95 -32.27 -12.81
CA TYR A 279 -2.04 -32.42 -11.83
C TYR A 279 -3.41 -32.57 -12.49
N GLY A 280 -3.47 -32.79 -13.81
CA GLY A 280 -4.73 -32.86 -14.58
C GLY A 280 -5.75 -33.86 -14.06
N ASN A 281 -5.28 -34.98 -13.52
CA ASN A 281 -6.08 -36.08 -12.98
C ASN A 281 -6.36 -35.97 -11.46
N ASP A 282 -5.87 -34.91 -10.81
CA ASP A 282 -6.05 -34.70 -9.37
C ASP A 282 -7.29 -33.84 -9.09
N PRO A 283 -8.24 -34.29 -8.25
CA PRO A 283 -9.42 -33.51 -7.87
C PRO A 283 -9.10 -32.25 -7.05
N CYS A 284 -7.92 -32.15 -6.44
CA CYS A 284 -7.43 -30.98 -5.69
C CYS A 284 -8.46 -30.33 -4.72
N PRO A 285 -9.20 -31.10 -3.89
CA PRO A 285 -10.37 -30.58 -3.16
C PRO A 285 -10.07 -29.43 -2.19
N ASN A 286 -8.89 -29.41 -1.58
CA ASN A 286 -8.46 -28.42 -0.59
C ASN A 286 -7.74 -27.19 -1.18
N PHE A 287 -7.65 -27.13 -2.51
CA PHE A 287 -6.98 -26.05 -3.23
C PHE A 287 -7.97 -25.11 -3.93
N LYS A 288 -9.26 -25.25 -3.65
CA LYS A 288 -10.32 -24.36 -4.15
C LYS A 288 -10.13 -22.94 -3.62
N ALA A 289 -10.47 -21.95 -4.46
CA ALA A 289 -10.47 -20.56 -4.07
C ALA A 289 -11.45 -20.32 -2.90
N VAL A 290 -11.02 -19.51 -1.92
CA VAL A 290 -11.81 -19.20 -0.71
C VAL A 290 -12.79 -18.06 -0.97
N ALA A 291 -12.42 -17.13 -1.84
CA ALA A 291 -13.27 -16.03 -2.30
C ALA A 291 -13.41 -16.17 -3.82
N SER A 292 -14.62 -16.51 -4.29
CA SER A 292 -14.98 -16.37 -5.70
C SER A 292 -15.81 -15.10 -5.79
N THR A 293 -15.18 -14.01 -6.23
CA THR A 293 -15.92 -12.88 -6.77
C THR A 293 -16.55 -13.31 -8.08
N LYS A 294 -17.80 -12.90 -8.35
CA LYS A 294 -18.54 -13.23 -9.58
C LYS A 294 -17.87 -12.69 -10.87
N ASP A 295 -16.82 -11.87 -10.74
CA ASP A 295 -16.09 -11.21 -11.81
C ASP A 295 -14.78 -11.94 -12.20
N ALA A 296 -14.74 -13.27 -12.07
CA ALA A 296 -13.61 -14.05 -12.56
C ALA A 296 -13.46 -13.84 -14.08
N MET A 297 -12.52 -12.99 -14.48
CA MET A 297 -12.16 -12.73 -15.88
C MET A 297 -11.72 -14.00 -16.61
N TYR A 298 -11.36 -15.03 -15.84
CA TYR A 298 -11.26 -16.39 -16.31
C TYR A 298 -12.60 -17.12 -16.09
N ASP A 299 -13.25 -17.44 -17.21
CA ASP A 299 -13.99 -18.70 -17.38
C ASP A 299 -13.06 -19.94 -17.22
N ALA A 300 -11.94 -19.82 -16.48
CA ALA A 300 -11.20 -20.99 -16.03
C ALA A 300 -12.09 -21.68 -15.01
N ASP A 301 -12.67 -22.80 -15.45
CA ASP A 301 -13.27 -23.80 -14.59
C ASP A 301 -12.52 -23.84 -13.24
N LEU A 302 -13.21 -23.68 -12.12
CA LEU A 302 -12.65 -23.68 -10.76
C LEU A 302 -11.72 -24.88 -10.51
N ALA A 303 -11.93 -25.98 -11.25
CA ALA A 303 -11.04 -27.14 -11.29
C ALA A 303 -9.61 -26.81 -11.78
N SER A 304 -9.48 -25.90 -12.75
CA SER A 304 -8.20 -25.43 -13.27
C SER A 304 -7.43 -24.59 -12.25
N LEU A 305 -8.12 -23.68 -11.53
CA LEU A 305 -7.51 -22.88 -10.46
C LEU A 305 -6.98 -23.75 -9.31
N SER A 306 -7.73 -24.79 -8.95
CA SER A 306 -7.32 -25.72 -7.88
C SER A 306 -6.03 -26.47 -8.23
N LYS A 307 -5.86 -26.87 -9.49
CA LYS A 307 -4.63 -27.53 -9.98
C LYS A 307 -3.44 -26.58 -10.01
N ILE A 308 -3.65 -25.32 -10.45
CA ILE A 308 -2.62 -24.28 -10.44
C ILE A 308 -2.17 -24.01 -9.00
N SER A 309 -3.13 -23.82 -8.09
CA SER A 309 -2.93 -23.60 -6.67
C SER A 309 -2.13 -24.74 -6.02
N LYS A 310 -2.46 -26.00 -6.33
CA LYS A 310 -1.69 -27.15 -5.86
C LYS A 310 -0.26 -27.18 -6.43
N ALA A 311 -0.11 -27.00 -7.74
CA ALA A 311 1.20 -27.02 -8.39
C ALA A 311 2.15 -25.97 -7.81
N ILE A 312 1.68 -24.72 -7.64
CA ILE A 312 2.49 -23.66 -7.06
C ILE A 312 2.75 -23.84 -5.57
N ALA A 313 1.81 -24.44 -4.83
CA ALA A 313 2.02 -24.77 -3.41
C ALA A 313 3.13 -25.81 -3.22
N ILE A 314 3.19 -26.86 -4.05
CA ILE A 314 4.28 -27.84 -3.99
C ILE A 314 5.63 -27.17 -4.29
N MET A 315 5.72 -26.37 -5.36
CA MET A 315 6.93 -25.60 -5.68
C MET A 315 7.32 -24.65 -4.53
N GLN A 316 6.34 -23.99 -3.92
CA GLN A 316 6.56 -23.15 -2.74
C GLN A 316 7.23 -23.94 -1.62
N PHE A 317 6.65 -25.05 -1.17
CA PHE A 317 7.20 -25.81 -0.03
C PHE A 317 8.63 -26.32 -0.30
N LYS A 318 8.92 -26.70 -1.54
CA LYS A 318 10.27 -27.04 -1.99
C LYS A 318 11.24 -25.87 -1.85
N LEU A 319 10.89 -24.72 -2.42
CA LEU A 319 11.69 -23.49 -2.39
C LEU A 319 11.89 -22.93 -0.97
N GLU A 320 10.85 -22.98 -0.14
CA GLU A 320 10.92 -22.57 1.27
C GLU A 320 11.85 -23.47 2.06
N GLY A 321 11.76 -24.80 1.87
CA GLY A 321 12.70 -25.71 2.48
C GLY A 321 14.14 -25.40 2.09
N GLN A 322 14.42 -25.24 0.79
CA GLN A 322 15.75 -24.88 0.31
C GLN A 322 16.28 -23.58 0.96
N LEU A 323 15.43 -22.56 1.14
CA LEU A 323 15.81 -21.31 1.83
C LEU A 323 16.12 -21.54 3.31
N ILE A 324 15.31 -22.33 4.02
CA ILE A 324 15.51 -22.62 5.45
C ILE A 324 16.86 -23.32 5.67
N GLU A 325 17.17 -24.33 4.87
CA GLU A 325 18.44 -25.06 4.96
C GLU A 325 19.65 -24.19 4.61
N LYS A 326 19.49 -23.29 3.64
CA LYS A 326 20.52 -22.31 3.29
C LYS A 326 20.78 -21.28 4.40
N HIS A 327 19.78 -21.02 5.25
CA HIS A 327 19.81 -19.98 6.28
C HIS A 327 19.41 -20.52 7.66
N PRO A 328 20.24 -21.38 8.29
CA PRO A 328 19.90 -22.03 9.55
C PRO A 328 19.67 -21.05 10.71
N TYR A 329 20.26 -19.85 10.66
CA TYR A 329 20.06 -18.78 11.64
C TYR A 329 18.64 -18.17 11.63
N TYR A 330 17.77 -18.55 10.67
CA TYR A 330 16.35 -18.21 10.72
C TYR A 330 15.59 -19.02 11.78
N GLU A 331 16.15 -20.13 12.27
CA GLU A 331 15.52 -20.99 13.30
C GLU A 331 14.13 -21.50 12.88
N MET A 332 13.95 -21.82 11.58
CA MET A 332 12.67 -22.19 10.95
C MET A 332 12.60 -23.64 10.45
N ASP A 333 13.51 -24.52 10.88
CA ASP A 333 13.56 -25.94 10.46
C ASP A 333 12.24 -26.69 10.69
N ALA A 334 11.44 -26.28 11.68
CA ALA A 334 10.12 -26.86 11.94
C ALA A 334 9.11 -26.68 10.77
N LEU A 335 9.36 -25.76 9.84
CA LEU A 335 8.53 -25.59 8.63
C LEU A 335 8.95 -26.52 7.48
N ARG A 336 10.10 -27.20 7.60
CA ARG A 336 10.51 -28.24 6.66
C ARG A 336 9.74 -29.53 6.97
N LEU A 337 8.57 -29.66 6.33
CA LEU A 337 7.65 -30.78 6.55
C LEU A 337 7.64 -31.84 5.44
N LEU A 338 8.16 -31.56 4.24
CA LEU A 338 8.18 -32.55 3.15
C LEU A 338 9.05 -33.77 3.48
N ASP A 339 10.15 -33.60 4.23
CA ASP A 339 10.96 -34.72 4.72
C ASP A 339 10.36 -35.43 5.94
N LYS A 340 9.21 -34.95 6.44
CA LYS A 340 8.47 -35.56 7.56
C LYS A 340 7.22 -36.33 7.12
N VAL A 341 6.99 -36.42 5.82
CA VAL A 341 5.89 -37.18 5.21
C VAL A 341 6.32 -38.63 5.01
N ASP A 342 5.50 -39.57 5.49
CA ASP A 342 5.54 -40.96 5.09
C ASP A 342 4.66 -41.11 3.83
N TYR A 343 5.29 -41.13 2.65
CA TYR A 343 4.61 -41.17 1.36
C TYR A 343 3.94 -42.51 1.06
N ASP A 344 4.24 -43.56 1.83
CA ASP A 344 3.59 -44.87 1.70
C ASP A 344 2.29 -44.93 2.53
N LYS A 345 2.32 -44.36 3.74
CA LYS A 345 1.14 -44.29 4.64
C LYS A 345 0.29 -43.03 4.44
N TYR A 346 0.81 -42.04 3.75
CA TYR A 346 0.23 -40.70 3.61
C TYR A 346 -0.07 -40.06 4.98
N THR A 347 0.94 -40.07 5.83
CA THR A 347 0.93 -39.38 7.14
C THR A 347 2.08 -38.38 7.22
N VAL A 348 1.94 -37.35 8.05
CA VAL A 348 3.01 -36.37 8.30
C VAL A 348 3.24 -36.22 9.79
N THR A 349 4.51 -36.17 10.20
CA THR A 349 4.88 -35.92 11.60
C THR A 349 5.10 -34.43 11.83
N ILE A 350 4.25 -33.80 12.63
CA ILE A 350 4.32 -32.37 13.00
C ILE A 350 4.43 -32.27 14.52
N ASP A 351 5.44 -31.56 15.02
CA ASP A 351 5.67 -31.35 16.45
C ASP A 351 5.69 -32.68 17.27
N GLY A 352 6.14 -33.77 16.64
CA GLY A 352 6.24 -35.11 17.25
C GLY A 352 4.93 -35.93 17.24
N LYS A 353 3.83 -35.41 16.68
CA LYS A 353 2.57 -36.15 16.49
C LYS A 353 2.37 -36.48 15.01
N GLU A 354 1.91 -37.70 14.73
CA GLU A 354 1.57 -38.17 13.39
C GLU A 354 0.14 -37.77 13.04
N TYR A 355 -0.06 -37.24 11.82
CA TYR A 355 -1.35 -36.80 11.30
C TYR A 355 -1.63 -37.43 9.95
N PRO A 356 -2.87 -37.89 9.68
CA PRO A 356 -3.27 -38.35 8.35
C PRO A 356 -3.29 -37.18 7.37
N MET A 357 -2.85 -37.43 6.14
CA MET A 357 -2.91 -36.45 5.07
C MET A 357 -4.22 -36.55 4.29
N ASN A 358 -4.79 -35.40 3.95
CA ASN A 358 -6.03 -35.30 3.17
C ASN A 358 -5.81 -35.37 1.65
N ASN A 359 -4.54 -35.51 1.21
CA ASN A 359 -4.15 -35.63 -0.18
C ASN A 359 -2.98 -36.61 -0.32
N THR A 360 -3.06 -37.49 -1.32
CA THR A 360 -2.10 -38.57 -1.56
C THR A 360 -1.36 -38.46 -2.90
N PHE A 361 -1.62 -37.41 -3.69
CA PHE A 361 -1.07 -37.28 -5.04
C PHE A 361 0.11 -36.30 -5.08
N PHE A 362 1.34 -36.82 -5.10
CA PHE A 362 2.58 -36.03 -5.11
C PHE A 362 3.48 -36.37 -6.32
N PRO A 363 3.06 -36.07 -7.56
CA PRO A 363 3.70 -36.57 -8.77
C PRO A 363 5.13 -36.05 -9.01
N THR A 364 5.52 -34.96 -8.33
CA THR A 364 6.82 -34.31 -8.52
C THR A 364 7.74 -34.42 -7.31
N ILE A 365 7.31 -35.07 -6.22
CA ILE A 365 8.16 -35.24 -5.04
C ILE A 365 8.93 -36.54 -5.15
N ASP A 366 10.26 -36.44 -5.03
CA ASP A 366 11.14 -37.58 -4.78
C ASP A 366 11.34 -37.71 -3.26
N PRO A 367 10.87 -38.80 -2.61
CA PRO A 367 11.04 -38.99 -1.17
C PRO A 367 12.51 -38.97 -0.70
N ALA A 368 13.48 -39.25 -1.56
CA ALA A 368 14.90 -39.21 -1.22
C ALA A 368 15.47 -37.77 -1.19
N ASP A 369 14.85 -36.84 -1.94
CA ASP A 369 15.22 -35.43 -1.99
C ASP A 369 13.96 -34.55 -2.19
N PRO A 370 13.10 -34.46 -1.15
CA PRO A 370 11.73 -33.96 -1.31
C PRO A 370 11.67 -32.46 -1.59
N TYR A 371 12.77 -31.73 -1.36
CA TYR A 371 12.87 -30.29 -1.59
C TYR A 371 13.41 -29.94 -2.97
N LYS A 372 13.89 -30.89 -3.75
CA LYS A 372 14.40 -30.63 -5.09
C LYS A 372 13.26 -30.34 -6.06
N LEU A 373 13.38 -29.23 -6.79
CA LEU A 373 12.49 -28.95 -7.93
C LEU A 373 12.80 -29.92 -9.06
N SER A 374 11.76 -30.46 -9.70
CA SER A 374 11.94 -31.17 -10.97
C SER A 374 12.44 -30.21 -12.05
N ASP A 375 13.02 -30.73 -13.13
CA ASP A 375 13.51 -29.89 -14.23
C ASP A 375 12.41 -29.02 -14.84
N GLU A 376 11.16 -29.53 -14.87
CA GLU A 376 9.99 -28.80 -15.33
C GLU A 376 9.56 -27.71 -14.33
N GLU A 377 9.54 -28.00 -13.03
CA GLU A 377 9.25 -27.00 -11.98
C GLU A 377 10.28 -25.87 -11.99
N GLU A 378 11.56 -26.20 -12.13
CA GLU A 378 12.65 -25.23 -12.22
C GLU A 378 12.51 -24.36 -13.48
N ALA A 379 12.14 -24.94 -14.63
CA ALA A 379 11.87 -24.19 -15.85
C ALA A 379 10.68 -23.23 -15.71
N VAL A 380 9.59 -23.65 -15.04
CA VAL A 380 8.44 -22.79 -14.75
C VAL A 380 8.85 -21.63 -13.84
N MET A 381 9.52 -21.92 -12.71
CA MET A 381 9.94 -20.89 -11.76
C MET A 381 10.93 -19.89 -12.35
N ASN A 382 11.84 -20.33 -13.23
CA ASN A 382 12.76 -19.43 -13.92
C ASN A 382 12.04 -18.48 -14.90
N ARG A 383 10.98 -18.94 -15.57
CA ARG A 383 10.14 -18.08 -16.44
C ARG A 383 9.32 -17.08 -15.62
N LEU A 384 8.73 -17.52 -14.52
CA LEU A 384 7.99 -16.64 -13.61
C LEU A 384 8.93 -15.59 -12.99
N GLN A 385 10.10 -15.99 -12.51
CA GLN A 385 11.11 -15.07 -11.98
C GLN A 385 11.48 -13.99 -12.97
N ARG A 386 11.69 -14.36 -14.24
CA ARG A 386 11.96 -13.39 -15.31
C ARG A 386 10.80 -12.41 -15.49
N ALA A 387 9.55 -12.90 -15.53
CA ALA A 387 8.37 -12.05 -15.69
C ALA A 387 8.23 -11.01 -14.55
N PHE A 388 8.47 -11.39 -13.29
CA PHE A 388 8.45 -10.46 -12.15
C PHE A 388 9.58 -9.41 -12.23
N LEU A 389 10.78 -9.82 -12.65
CA LEU A 389 11.92 -8.91 -12.81
C LEU A 389 11.73 -7.92 -13.97
N GLU A 390 11.04 -8.33 -15.03
CA GLU A 390 10.83 -7.54 -16.26
C GLU A 390 9.54 -6.68 -16.21
N SER A 391 8.66 -6.88 -15.23
CA SER A 391 7.43 -6.08 -15.08
C SER A 391 7.74 -4.62 -14.69
N GLU A 392 7.71 -3.71 -15.66
CA GLU A 392 8.08 -2.30 -15.45
C GLU A 392 7.23 -1.60 -14.38
N LEU A 393 5.91 -1.81 -14.43
CA LEU A 393 4.97 -1.20 -13.47
C LEU A 393 5.20 -1.74 -12.06
N LEU A 394 5.40 -3.05 -11.90
CA LEU A 394 5.73 -3.63 -10.58
C LEU A 394 7.03 -3.03 -10.04
N GLN A 395 8.08 -2.96 -10.87
CA GLN A 395 9.36 -2.41 -10.46
C GLN A 395 9.24 -0.92 -10.07
N ASP A 396 8.39 -0.16 -10.77
CA ASP A 396 8.12 1.24 -10.44
C ASP A 396 7.35 1.41 -9.11
N HIS A 397 6.32 0.59 -8.89
CA HIS A 397 5.57 0.50 -7.64
C HIS A 397 6.45 0.12 -6.45
N ILE A 398 7.32 -0.88 -6.59
CA ILE A 398 8.25 -1.27 -5.53
C ILE A 398 9.29 -0.19 -5.24
N ARG A 399 9.78 0.53 -6.26
CA ARG A 399 10.65 1.71 -6.04
C ARG A 399 9.92 2.80 -5.26
N PHE A 400 8.64 3.02 -5.53
CA PHE A 400 7.82 3.95 -4.75
C PHE A 400 7.69 3.53 -3.27
N LEU A 401 7.44 2.25 -3.00
CA LEU A 401 7.41 1.71 -1.62
C LEU A 401 8.75 1.89 -0.90
N PHE A 402 9.88 1.73 -1.60
CA PHE A 402 11.20 2.00 -1.02
C PHE A 402 11.48 3.48 -0.77
N ALA A 403 10.95 4.36 -1.62
CA ALA A 403 11.17 5.81 -1.53
C ALA A 403 10.32 6.48 -0.44
N ASN A 404 9.08 6.00 -0.26
CA ASN A 404 8.11 6.60 0.68
C ASN A 404 7.80 5.71 1.89
N GLY A 405 8.45 4.55 2.00
CA GLY A 405 8.26 3.64 3.11
C GLY A 405 9.51 3.05 3.73
N GLY A 406 9.27 2.37 4.86
CA GLY A 406 10.25 1.70 5.70
C GLY A 406 9.57 0.79 6.71
N LEU A 407 10.35 0.11 7.55
CA LEU A 407 9.76 -0.79 8.58
C LEU A 407 9.11 -0.01 9.73
N TYR A 408 9.58 1.21 10.00
CA TYR A 408 9.02 2.07 11.03
C TYR A 408 9.23 3.56 10.70
N LYS A 409 8.48 4.42 11.37
CA LYS A 409 8.67 5.88 11.30
C LYS A 409 8.31 6.55 12.62
N CYS A 410 9.20 7.41 13.11
CA CYS A 410 8.89 8.31 14.21
C CYS A 410 8.40 9.65 13.64
N ILE A 411 7.16 10.04 13.95
CA ILE A 411 6.60 11.31 13.51
C ILE A 411 5.53 11.83 14.47
N ASN A 412 5.59 13.13 14.78
CA ASN A 412 4.58 13.82 15.59
C ASN A 412 4.29 13.14 16.94
N GLY A 413 5.34 12.62 17.59
CA GLY A 413 5.24 11.91 18.87
C GLY A 413 4.75 10.46 18.74
N ASN A 414 4.48 9.97 17.54
CA ASN A 414 4.07 8.60 17.27
C ASN A 414 5.24 7.77 16.73
N LEU A 415 5.26 6.48 17.09
CA LEU A 415 6.05 5.44 16.44
C LEU A 415 5.10 4.60 15.60
N LEU A 416 5.26 4.68 14.28
CA LEU A 416 4.46 3.94 13.31
C LEU A 416 5.22 2.69 12.88
N PHE A 417 4.58 1.53 12.94
CA PHE A 417 5.06 0.24 12.39
C PHE A 417 3.85 -0.68 12.22
N HIS A 418 3.94 -1.67 11.32
CA HIS A 418 2.82 -2.56 11.00
C HIS A 418 2.76 -3.80 11.89
N GLY A 419 3.87 -4.54 12.00
CA GLY A 419 3.88 -5.85 12.64
C GLY A 419 4.17 -5.81 14.14
N CYS A 420 5.25 -6.46 14.55
CA CYS A 420 5.53 -6.75 15.96
C CYS A 420 6.97 -6.40 16.35
N MET A 421 7.16 -6.08 17.62
CA MET A 421 8.48 -5.97 18.24
C MET A 421 8.74 -7.26 19.03
N PRO A 422 9.77 -8.07 18.68
CA PRO A 422 10.10 -9.26 19.45
C PRO A 422 10.50 -8.90 20.89
N LEU A 423 9.79 -9.46 21.86
CA LEU A 423 10.04 -9.30 23.29
C LEU A 423 10.22 -10.67 23.95
N THR A 424 11.03 -10.69 25.00
CA THR A 424 11.10 -11.79 25.96
C THR A 424 9.87 -11.79 26.87
N GLU A 425 9.63 -12.88 27.60
CA GLU A 425 8.50 -12.99 28.54
C GLU A 425 8.53 -11.91 29.65
N ASP A 426 9.72 -11.42 30.02
CA ASP A 426 9.89 -10.33 30.98
C ASP A 426 9.80 -8.92 30.35
N GLY A 427 9.39 -8.82 29.08
CA GLY A 427 9.13 -7.57 28.38
C GLY A 427 10.37 -6.81 27.90
N LYS A 428 11.54 -7.44 27.89
CA LYS A 428 12.77 -6.88 27.29
C LYS A 428 12.80 -7.18 25.79
N PHE A 429 13.60 -6.43 25.05
CA PHE A 429 13.84 -6.76 23.63
C PHE A 429 14.49 -8.13 23.51
N ASP A 430 13.89 -8.99 22.69
CA ASP A 430 14.45 -10.29 22.37
C ASP A 430 15.71 -10.12 21.51
N HIS A 431 16.60 -11.12 21.55
CA HIS A 431 17.80 -11.18 20.73
C HIS A 431 17.54 -12.11 19.55
N ILE A 432 17.73 -11.59 18.34
CA ILE A 432 17.52 -12.29 17.08
C ILE A 432 18.89 -12.65 16.52
N LEU A 433 19.13 -13.94 16.31
CA LEU A 433 20.33 -14.42 15.62
C LEU A 433 20.24 -14.06 14.13
N THR A 434 21.29 -13.45 13.60
CA THR A 434 21.41 -13.12 12.18
C THR A 434 22.75 -13.63 11.63
N SER A 435 22.96 -13.51 10.32
CA SER A 435 24.27 -13.85 9.73
C SER A 435 25.42 -12.97 10.24
N ASP A 436 25.10 -11.81 10.80
CA ASP A 436 26.06 -10.78 11.18
C ASP A 436 26.10 -10.57 12.71
N GLY A 437 25.55 -11.52 13.48
CA GLY A 437 25.50 -11.48 14.94
C GLY A 437 24.08 -11.33 15.49
N TYR A 438 23.97 -11.01 16.78
CA TYR A 438 22.69 -10.80 17.44
C TYR A 438 22.23 -9.35 17.30
N MET A 439 20.96 -9.15 16.98
CA MET A 439 20.31 -7.84 16.89
C MET A 439 19.13 -7.78 17.87
N SER A 440 18.82 -6.61 18.41
CA SER A 440 17.66 -6.43 19.31
C SER A 440 17.01 -5.04 19.16
N GLY A 441 15.71 -4.95 19.45
CA GLY A 441 14.96 -3.70 19.44
C GLY A 441 15.10 -2.92 18.13
N LYS A 442 15.51 -1.65 18.21
CA LYS A 442 15.72 -0.78 17.04
C LYS A 442 16.77 -1.32 16.07
N GLU A 443 17.85 -1.92 16.58
CA GLU A 443 18.93 -2.45 15.75
C GLU A 443 18.43 -3.57 14.82
N TRP A 444 17.48 -4.37 15.29
CA TRP A 444 16.84 -5.41 14.49
C TRP A 444 16.06 -4.83 13.30
N PHE A 445 15.27 -3.78 13.51
CA PHE A 445 14.53 -3.10 12.44
C PHE A 445 15.50 -2.44 11.44
N ASP A 446 16.53 -1.73 11.92
CA ASP A 446 17.53 -1.09 11.06
C ASP A 446 18.32 -2.12 10.25
N TYR A 447 18.66 -3.26 10.85
CA TYR A 447 19.32 -4.38 10.18
C TYR A 447 18.43 -4.94 9.05
N ALA A 448 17.17 -5.24 9.37
CA ALA A 448 16.22 -5.79 8.42
C ALA A 448 16.01 -4.88 7.22
N GLU A 449 15.79 -3.59 7.45
CA GLU A 449 15.60 -2.61 6.38
C GLU A 449 16.84 -2.46 5.48
N ARG A 450 18.04 -2.37 6.08
CA ARG A 450 19.30 -2.31 5.33
C ARG A 450 19.51 -3.54 4.45
N LEU A 451 19.16 -4.73 4.96
CA LEU A 451 19.37 -5.98 4.26
C LEU A 451 18.44 -6.11 3.03
N VAL A 452 17.15 -5.78 3.15
CA VAL A 452 16.23 -5.79 2.00
C VAL A 452 16.53 -4.70 0.98
N ARG A 453 16.93 -3.50 1.41
CA ARG A 453 17.40 -2.45 0.50
C ARG A 453 18.66 -2.90 -0.26
N THR A 454 19.57 -3.62 0.39
CA THR A 454 20.73 -4.24 -0.26
C THR A 454 20.32 -5.35 -1.23
N GLY A 455 19.30 -6.13 -0.91
CA GLY A 455 18.75 -7.17 -1.78
C GLY A 455 18.19 -6.60 -3.09
N TYR A 456 17.46 -5.50 -3.01
CA TYR A 456 16.82 -4.89 -4.18
C TYR A 456 17.80 -4.02 -5.00
N PHE A 457 18.49 -3.06 -4.36
CA PHE A 457 19.35 -2.07 -5.04
C PHE A 457 20.82 -2.48 -5.18
N GLY A 458 21.25 -3.56 -4.51
CA GLY A 458 22.64 -4.01 -4.53
C GLY A 458 23.13 -4.36 -5.94
N LYS A 459 24.44 -4.20 -6.17
CA LYS A 459 25.07 -4.65 -7.42
C LYS A 459 25.09 -6.20 -7.46
N PRO A 460 24.94 -6.83 -8.64
CA PRO A 460 25.02 -8.29 -8.77
C PRO A 460 26.30 -8.91 -8.20
N THR A 461 27.40 -8.15 -8.16
CA THR A 461 28.69 -8.57 -7.61
C THR A 461 28.76 -8.54 -6.08
N ASP A 462 27.80 -7.90 -5.39
CA ASP A 462 27.76 -7.87 -3.93
C ASP A 462 27.20 -9.19 -3.39
N LYS A 463 28.04 -9.94 -2.67
CA LYS A 463 27.65 -11.21 -2.06
C LYS A 463 26.49 -11.06 -1.06
N ARG A 464 26.27 -9.86 -0.50
CA ARG A 464 25.15 -9.57 0.40
C ARG A 464 23.82 -9.39 -0.33
N LYS A 465 23.84 -9.13 -1.65
CA LYS A 465 22.62 -8.98 -2.44
C LYS A 465 21.75 -10.23 -2.35
N GLN A 466 22.33 -11.42 -2.57
CA GLN A 466 21.57 -12.65 -2.50
C GLN A 466 20.96 -12.88 -1.11
N ARG A 467 21.72 -12.60 -0.03
CA ARG A 467 21.19 -12.67 1.34
C ARG A 467 20.01 -11.72 1.53
N GLY A 468 20.09 -10.50 0.99
CA GLY A 468 18.99 -9.54 1.02
C GLY A 468 17.76 -9.99 0.24
N ILE A 469 17.94 -10.61 -0.93
CA ILE A 469 16.85 -11.19 -1.73
C ILE A 469 16.18 -12.32 -0.93
N ASP A 470 16.96 -13.21 -0.32
CA ASP A 470 16.44 -14.34 0.46
C ASP A 470 15.71 -13.85 1.73
N PHE A 471 16.16 -12.75 2.31
CA PHE A 471 15.61 -12.18 3.55
C PHE A 471 14.21 -11.59 3.42
N PHE A 472 13.75 -11.20 2.22
CA PHE A 472 12.35 -10.79 2.03
C PHE A 472 11.35 -11.89 2.45
N TRP A 473 11.66 -13.14 2.15
CA TRP A 473 10.83 -14.28 2.55
C TRP A 473 10.83 -14.46 4.07
N TYR A 474 11.97 -14.27 4.73
CA TYR A 474 12.03 -14.30 6.19
C TYR A 474 11.18 -13.17 6.80
N LEU A 475 11.19 -11.96 6.23
CA LEU A 475 10.34 -10.88 6.74
C LEU A 475 8.84 -11.19 6.59
N TRP A 476 8.46 -11.93 5.56
CA TRP A 476 7.07 -12.35 5.34
C TRP A 476 6.53 -13.29 6.43
N CYS A 477 7.30 -14.29 6.86
CA CYS A 477 6.78 -15.38 7.71
C CYS A 477 7.69 -15.85 8.85
N GLY A 478 8.83 -15.19 9.07
CA GLY A 478 9.79 -15.53 10.11
C GLY A 478 9.24 -15.34 11.52
N TYR A 479 9.53 -16.28 12.42
CA TYR A 479 8.98 -16.29 13.79
C TYR A 479 9.30 -15.03 14.60
N LYS A 480 10.46 -14.42 14.36
CA LYS A 480 10.89 -13.16 14.98
C LYS A 480 10.95 -12.00 13.98
N SER A 481 10.24 -12.12 12.84
CA SER A 481 10.16 -11.03 11.86
C SER A 481 9.44 -9.82 12.47
N PRO A 482 9.90 -8.59 12.20
CA PRO A 482 9.19 -7.39 12.60
C PRO A 482 7.82 -7.22 11.92
N LEU A 483 7.53 -8.01 10.88
CA LEU A 483 6.29 -7.94 10.09
C LEU A 483 5.35 -9.14 10.31
N PHE A 484 5.76 -10.15 11.10
CA PHE A 484 4.96 -11.36 11.33
C PHE A 484 4.74 -11.61 12.82
N GLY A 485 3.49 -11.50 13.26
CA GLY A 485 3.11 -11.60 14.67
C GLY A 485 2.59 -12.97 15.12
N LYS A 486 2.71 -14.03 14.31
CA LYS A 486 2.21 -15.37 14.65
C LYS A 486 3.34 -16.30 15.04
N LYS A 487 3.04 -17.29 15.88
CA LYS A 487 4.01 -18.30 16.33
C LYS A 487 4.63 -19.09 15.18
N LYS A 488 3.80 -19.52 14.22
CA LYS A 488 4.24 -20.18 12.99
C LYS A 488 3.22 -19.96 11.87
N ILE A 489 3.70 -19.95 10.63
CA ILE A 489 2.83 -20.06 9.46
C ILE A 489 2.41 -21.53 9.31
N THR A 490 1.11 -21.80 9.16
CA THR A 490 0.57 -23.16 9.12
C THR A 490 -0.03 -23.48 7.74
N THR A 491 0.62 -23.03 6.66
CA THR A 491 0.08 -23.21 5.31
C THR A 491 0.07 -24.69 4.91
N PHE A 492 1.14 -25.42 5.19
CA PHE A 492 1.23 -26.84 4.85
C PHE A 492 0.12 -27.63 5.54
N GLU A 493 -0.03 -27.42 6.86
CA GLU A 493 -1.04 -28.08 7.68
C GLU A 493 -2.45 -27.83 7.14
N ARG A 494 -2.80 -26.57 6.84
CA ARG A 494 -4.12 -26.22 6.29
C ARG A 494 -4.41 -26.81 4.91
N LEU A 495 -3.39 -27.13 4.13
CA LEU A 495 -3.55 -27.66 2.77
C LEU A 495 -3.55 -29.19 2.75
N PHE A 496 -2.83 -29.82 3.67
CA PHE A 496 -2.52 -31.26 3.60
C PHE A 496 -2.94 -32.09 4.81
N VAL A 497 -3.32 -31.48 5.93
CA VAL A 497 -3.80 -32.18 7.13
C VAL A 497 -5.31 -32.00 7.26
N GLU A 498 -6.03 -33.03 7.68
CA GLU A 498 -7.45 -32.89 8.04
C GLU A 498 -7.58 -31.99 9.28
N ASP A 499 -8.34 -30.90 9.18
CA ASP A 499 -8.71 -30.08 10.35
C ASP A 499 -9.46 -30.97 11.35
N GLU A 500 -9.01 -31.02 12.61
CA GLU A 500 -9.88 -31.42 13.74
C GLU A 500 -10.79 -30.26 14.15
#